data_AF-A0A8X8B2X2-F1
#
_entry.id   AF-A0A8X8B2X2-F1
#
_cell.length_a   1.000
_cell.length_b   1.000
_cell.length_c   1.000
_cell.angle_alpha   90.00
_cell.angle_beta   90.00
_cell.angle_gamma   90.00
#
_symmetry.space_group_name_H-M   'P 1'
#
loop_
_entity.id
_entity.type
_entity.pdbx_description
1 polymer ?
#
loop_
_entity_poly.entity_id
_entity_poly.type
_entity_poly.pdbx_seq_one_letter_code
_entity_poly.pdbx_strand_id
1 'polypeptide(L)'
;MSEGTAVTALSRTLAWFRKQMLASGCGPARIDIVTGWGRRSRVTGTSMVRQAVEELLNIFGSPFCTESGNSGCFVGCGESLNRWLLQSYVERMHLL
;
A
#
# COMPACT_ATOMS: atom_id res chain seq x y z
N MET A 1 -11.63 -11.32 2.01
CA MET A 1 -11.30 -10.19 1.12
C MET A 1 -10.72 -10.78 -0.16
N SER A 2 -11.22 -10.39 -1.32
CA SER A 2 -10.63 -10.76 -2.62
C SER A 2 -9.48 -9.82 -2.97
N GLU A 3 -8.66 -10.20 -3.97
CA GLU A 3 -7.57 -9.39 -4.51
C GLU A 3 -8.06 -8.02 -4.98
N GLY A 4 -9.08 -7.98 -5.85
CA GLY A 4 -9.62 -6.73 -6.39
C GLY A 4 -10.19 -5.80 -5.32
N THR A 5 -10.82 -6.34 -4.26
CA THR A 5 -11.26 -5.51 -3.12
C THR A 5 -10.09 -4.92 -2.37
N ALA A 6 -9.02 -5.69 -2.15
CA ALA A 6 -7.83 -5.20 -1.44
C ALA A 6 -7.11 -4.11 -2.24
N VAL A 7 -6.90 -4.31 -3.54
CA VAL A 7 -6.30 -3.33 -4.44
C VAL A 7 -7.13 -2.05 -4.47
N THR A 8 -8.45 -2.16 -4.66
CA THR A 8 -9.35 -1.00 -4.68
C THR A 8 -9.34 -0.24 -3.35
N ALA A 9 -9.39 -0.96 -2.23
CA ALA A 9 -9.37 -0.35 -0.91
C ALA A 9 -8.05 0.38 -0.64
N LEU A 10 -6.93 -0.24 -1.00
CA LEU A 10 -5.60 0.35 -0.87
C LEU A 10 -5.47 1.62 -1.73
N SER A 11 -5.76 1.53 -3.03
CA SER A 11 -5.67 2.67 -3.95
C SER A 11 -6.54 3.85 -3.50
N ARG A 12 -7.76 3.59 -3.02
CA ARG A 12 -8.63 4.66 -2.47
C ARG A 12 -8.09 5.25 -1.18
N THR A 13 -7.51 4.44 -0.31
CA THR A 13 -6.92 4.91 0.96
C THR A 13 -5.71 5.79 0.70
N LEU A 14 -4.82 5.42 -0.23
CA LEU A 14 -3.66 6.23 -0.61
C LEU A 14 -4.08 7.53 -1.31
N ALA A 15 -5.09 7.49 -2.18
CA ALA A 15 -5.69 8.69 -2.77
C ALA A 15 -6.29 9.63 -1.71
N TRP A 16 -6.91 9.07 -0.66
CA TRP A 16 -7.40 9.85 0.46
C TRP A 16 -6.25 10.52 1.24
N PHE A 17 -5.16 9.79 1.54
CA PHE A 17 -3.98 10.39 2.18
C PHE A 17 -3.43 11.56 1.35
N ARG A 18 -3.27 11.38 0.04
CA ARG A 18 -2.88 12.46 -0.87
C ARG A 18 -3.79 13.68 -0.73
N LYS A 19 -5.10 13.50 -0.77
CA LYS A 19 -6.07 14.61 -0.64
C LYS A 19 -5.93 15.33 0.71
N GLN A 20 -5.75 14.58 1.79
CA GLN A 20 -5.52 15.16 3.12
C GLN A 20 -4.20 15.93 3.20
N MET A 21 -3.14 15.40 2.59
CA MET A 21 -1.84 16.07 2.54
C MET A 21 -1.91 17.39 1.77
N LEU A 22 -2.63 17.42 0.65
CA LEU A 22 -2.84 18.66 -0.13
C LEU A 22 -3.68 19.69 0.63
N ALA A 23 -4.66 19.24 1.42
CA ALA A 23 -5.54 20.13 2.18
C ALA A 23 -4.88 20.68 3.46
N SER A 24 -4.09 19.86 4.16
CA SER A 24 -3.53 20.19 5.48
C SER A 24 -2.05 20.59 5.45
N GLY A 25 -1.31 20.22 4.40
CA GLY A 25 0.16 20.31 4.37
C GLY A 25 0.89 19.28 5.24
N CYS A 26 0.17 18.41 5.94
CA CYS A 26 0.75 17.40 6.84
C CYS A 26 0.67 16.00 6.24
N GLY A 27 1.78 15.26 6.29
CA GLY A 27 1.88 13.87 5.85
C GLY A 27 1.93 12.86 7.01
N PRO A 28 1.55 11.60 6.77
CA PRO A 28 1.70 10.55 7.76
C PRO A 28 3.18 10.25 8.04
N ALA A 29 3.53 10.03 9.31
CA ALA A 29 4.87 9.60 9.67
C ALA A 29 5.16 8.16 9.21
N ARG A 30 4.13 7.31 9.18
CA ARG A 30 4.18 5.89 8.83
C ARG A 30 2.83 5.41 8.34
N ILE A 31 2.83 4.51 7.35
CA ILE A 31 1.65 3.73 6.92
C ILE A 31 2.04 2.26 6.90
N ASP A 32 1.20 1.44 7.54
CA ASP A 32 1.33 -0.01 7.57
C ASP A 32 0.18 -0.64 6.79
N ILE A 33 0.51 -1.36 5.71
CA ILE A 33 -0.44 -2.07 4.86
C ILE A 33 -0.45 -3.53 5.27
N VAL A 34 -1.49 -3.93 6.02
CA VAL A 34 -1.66 -5.31 6.48
C VAL A 34 -2.47 -6.12 5.48
N THR A 35 -1.82 -7.04 4.79
CA THR A 35 -2.44 -7.98 3.83
C THR A 35 -2.76 -9.34 4.44
N GLY A 36 -2.33 -9.58 5.68
CA GLY A 36 -2.55 -10.82 6.41
C GLY A 36 -1.59 -11.94 5.99
N TRP A 37 -1.59 -13.04 6.73
CA TRP A 37 -0.56 -14.09 6.63
C TRP A 37 -1.00 -15.26 5.73
N GLY A 38 -2.22 -15.20 5.18
CA GLY A 38 -2.78 -16.23 4.31
C GLY A 38 -3.12 -17.52 5.07
N ARG A 39 -4.21 -17.54 5.85
CA ARG A 39 -4.70 -18.76 6.53
C ARG A 39 -4.94 -19.97 5.59
N ARG A 40 -5.10 -19.72 4.28
CA ARG A 40 -5.26 -20.75 3.23
C ARG A 40 -4.05 -20.87 2.29
N SER A 41 -3.00 -20.08 2.49
CA SER A 41 -1.77 -20.18 1.71
C SER A 41 -0.93 -21.34 2.25
N ARG A 42 -0.47 -22.22 1.35
CA ARG A 42 0.42 -23.34 1.69
C ARG A 42 1.81 -22.88 2.16
N VAL A 43 2.14 -21.62 1.91
CA VAL A 43 3.37 -20.95 2.34
C VAL A 43 2.99 -19.67 3.09
N THR A 44 3.55 -19.50 4.28
CA THR A 44 3.33 -18.32 5.13
C THR A 44 3.71 -17.06 4.36
N GLY A 45 2.76 -16.12 4.24
CA GLY A 45 3.02 -14.84 3.56
C GLY A 45 2.99 -14.87 2.04
N THR A 46 2.37 -15.86 1.41
CA THR A 46 2.10 -15.85 -0.04
C THR A 46 0.61 -15.82 -0.32
N SER A 47 -0.12 -14.92 0.35
CA SER A 47 -1.54 -14.74 0.05
C SER A 47 -1.69 -14.06 -1.31
N MET A 48 -2.72 -14.42 -2.07
CA MET A 48 -3.01 -13.76 -3.34
C MET A 48 -3.23 -12.24 -3.15
N VAL A 49 -3.87 -11.87 -2.03
CA VAL A 49 -4.05 -10.46 -1.64
C VAL A 49 -2.70 -9.76 -1.45
N ARG A 50 -1.74 -10.40 -0.79
CA ARG A 50 -0.40 -9.84 -0.64
C ARG A 50 0.26 -9.67 -2.01
N GLN A 51 0.23 -10.69 -2.86
CA GLN A 51 0.84 -10.62 -4.19
C GLN A 51 0.25 -9.49 -5.03
N ALA A 52 -1.08 -9.37 -5.06
CA ALA A 52 -1.76 -8.29 -5.79
C ALA A 52 -1.39 -6.90 -5.24
N VAL A 53 -1.27 -6.75 -3.91
CA VAL A 53 -0.81 -5.51 -3.29
C VAL A 53 0.65 -5.22 -3.61
N GLU A 54 1.52 -6.23 -3.55
CA GLU A 54 2.95 -6.13 -3.87
C GLU A 54 3.16 -5.70 -5.32
N GLU A 55 2.44 -6.31 -6.26
CA GLU A 55 2.47 -5.96 -7.67
C GLU A 55 2.03 -4.51 -7.91
N LEU A 56 0.91 -4.08 -7.30
CA LEU A 56 0.46 -2.69 -7.38
C LEU A 56 1.53 -1.72 -6.86
N LEU A 57 2.09 -2.00 -5.68
CA LEU A 57 3.12 -1.16 -5.05
C LEU A 57 4.40 -1.09 -5.90
N ASN A 58 4.78 -2.20 -6.56
CA ASN A 58 5.93 -2.26 -7.45
C ASN A 58 5.72 -1.51 -8.77
N ILE A 59 4.53 -1.63 -9.38
CA ILE A 59 4.18 -0.91 -10.63
C ILE A 59 4.34 0.59 -10.45
N PHE A 60 3.98 1.12 -9.28
CA PHE A 60 4.08 2.55 -8.97
C PHE A 60 5.40 2.96 -8.29
N GLY A 61 6.39 2.06 -8.21
CA GLY A 61 7.69 2.35 -7.60
C GLY A 61 7.58 2.88 -6.18
N SER A 62 6.67 2.31 -5.39
CA SER A 62 6.34 2.82 -4.06
C SER A 62 7.47 2.58 -3.05
N PRO A 63 7.61 3.43 -2.02
CA PRO A 63 8.64 3.28 -0.98
C PRO A 63 8.23 2.31 0.13
N PHE A 64 7.24 1.45 -0.11
CA PHE A 64 6.78 0.48 0.87
C PHE A 64 7.68 -0.76 0.87
N CYS A 65 8.27 -1.08 2.02
CA CYS A 65 9.14 -2.24 2.20
C CYS A 65 8.43 -3.33 2.98
N THR A 66 8.83 -4.59 2.77
CA THR A 66 8.40 -5.68 3.64
C THR A 66 9.20 -5.62 4.94
N GLU A 67 8.52 -5.70 6.08
CA GLU A 67 9.19 -5.72 7.38
C GLU A 67 9.81 -7.10 7.61
N SER A 68 11.07 -7.15 8.10
CA SER A 68 11.82 -8.39 8.25
C SER A 68 11.08 -9.35 9.19
N GLY A 69 10.77 -10.56 8.70
CA GLY A 69 10.02 -11.57 9.44
C GLY A 69 8.50 -11.38 9.45
N ASN A 70 7.96 -10.27 8.92
CA ASN A 70 6.52 -10.02 8.82
C ASN A 70 6.03 -10.26 7.39
N SER A 71 5.58 -11.49 7.15
CA SER A 71 5.21 -11.95 5.82
C SER A 71 3.85 -11.40 5.32
N GLY A 72 3.20 -10.50 6.07
CA GLY A 72 1.87 -9.97 5.74
C GLY A 72 1.73 -8.46 5.86
N CYS A 73 2.83 -7.71 5.98
CA CYS A 73 2.80 -6.26 6.16
C CYS A 73 3.81 -5.55 5.23
N PHE A 74 3.38 -4.45 4.63
CA PHE A 74 4.25 -3.49 3.95
C PHE A 74 4.26 -2.17 4.72
N VAL A 75 5.43 -1.56 4.82
CA VAL A 75 5.67 -0.38 5.66
C VAL A 75 6.29 0.72 4.82
N GLY A 76 5.65 1.88 4.81
CA GLY A 76 6.19 3.13 4.28
C GLY A 76 6.36 4.14 5.40
N CYS A 77 7.46 4.90 5.42
CA CYS A 77 7.70 5.88 6.47
C CYS A 77 8.46 7.12 5.99
N GLY A 78 8.25 8.21 6.72
CA GLY A 78 9.02 9.44 6.60
C GLY A 78 8.88 10.13 5.24
N GLU A 79 9.95 10.82 4.87
CA GLU A 79 9.94 11.74 3.74
C GLU A 79 9.78 11.05 2.37
N SER A 80 10.34 9.85 2.21
CA SER A 80 10.16 9.07 0.97
C SER A 80 8.68 8.72 0.73
N LEU A 81 7.95 8.33 1.78
CA LEU A 81 6.52 8.08 1.72
C LEU A 81 5.75 9.35 1.34
N ASN A 82 6.05 10.48 1.99
CA ASN A 82 5.34 11.73 1.73
C ASN A 82 5.54 12.23 0.29
N ARG A 83 6.78 12.21 -0.22
CA ARG A 83 7.07 12.60 -1.61
C ARG A 83 6.35 11.72 -2.63
N TRP A 84 6.22 10.43 -2.33
CA TRP A 84 5.52 9.48 -3.18
C TRP A 84 4.00 9.71 -3.15
N LEU A 85 3.39 9.88 -1.98
CA LEU A 85 1.95 10.19 -1.84
C LEU A 85 1.55 11.50 -2.55
N LEU A 86 2.48 12.46 -2.63
CA LEU A 86 2.30 13.72 -3.35
C LEU A 86 2.42 13.61 -4.88
N GLN A 87 2.63 12.42 -5.45
CA GLN A 87 2.54 12.22 -6.89
C GLN A 87 1.08 12.17 -7.38
N SER A 88 0.80 12.79 -8.52
CA SER A 88 -0.56 12.91 -9.08
C SER A 88 -1.17 11.55 -9.47
N TYR A 89 -0.34 10.58 -9.86
CA TYR A 89 -0.81 9.24 -10.22
C TYR A 89 -1.39 8.47 -9.03
N VAL A 90 -1.05 8.82 -7.79
CA VAL A 90 -1.57 8.13 -6.58
C VAL A 90 -3.09 8.21 -6.50
N GLU A 91 -3.69 9.30 -6.98
CA GLU A 91 -5.15 9.46 -7.05
C GLU A 91 -5.83 8.44 -7.99
N ARG A 92 -5.08 7.95 -8.99
CA ARG A 92 -5.58 7.13 -10.09
C ARG A 92 -5.12 5.68 -10.05
N MET A 93 -4.49 5.24 -8.96
CA MET A 93 -4.05 3.84 -8.79
C MET A 93 -5.17 2.80 -8.85
N HIS A 94 -6.43 3.22 -8.67
CA HIS A 94 -7.60 2.33 -8.72
C HIS A 94 -8.11 2.05 -10.14
N LEU A 95 -7.46 2.60 -11.17
CA LEU A 95 -7.83 2.42 -12.58
C LEU A 95 -7.03 1.31 -13.29
N LEU A 96 -6.14 0.62 -12.58
CA LEU A 96 -5.49 -0.62 -13.02
C LEU A 96 -6.43 -1.81 -12.75
#